data_AF-A0A497E1A7-F1
#
_entry.id   AF-A0A497E1A7-F1
#
_cell.length_a   1.000
_cell.length_b   1.000
_cell.length_c   1.000
_cell.angle_alpha   90.00
_cell.angle_beta   90.00
_cell.angle_gamma   90.00
#
_symmetry.space_group_name_H-M   'P 1'
#
loop_
_entity.id
_entity.type
_entity.pdbx_description
1 polymer ?
#
loop_
_entity_poly.entity_id
_entity_poly.type
_entity_poly.pdbx_seq_one_letter_code
_entity_poly.pdbx_strand_id
1 'polypeptide(L)'
;VYYYTKSSYKIWKIKRFKVDDLVYITKRNVEIIVYPGKKPESPYDFIVRFKEPKKRERTPKHVHLIIEMYVKHAYNPSLTLRLRDHILEMFKHIKPINYFPPKLQYFKPEHVEPFKELDRVGEFSVEFILVVTELMAIQEKTNYPQGSLTESVYSDFGVKDRFSVIQKALLKRLR
;
A
#
# COMPACT_ATOMS: atom_id res chain seq x y z
N VAL A 1 21.97 -5.81 34.07
CA VAL A 1 20.97 -6.79 33.56
C VAL A 1 19.53 -6.41 33.91
N TYR A 2 19.21 -6.17 35.19
CA TYR A 2 17.86 -5.80 35.66
C TYR A 2 17.24 -4.53 35.00
N TYR A 3 18.05 -3.49 34.75
CA TYR A 3 17.57 -2.28 34.07
C TYR A 3 17.18 -2.50 32.59
N TYR A 4 17.89 -3.40 31.90
CA TYR A 4 17.62 -3.72 30.50
C TYR A 4 16.34 -4.56 30.33
N THR A 5 16.07 -5.47 31.27
CA THR A 5 14.86 -6.31 31.26
C THR A 5 13.60 -5.49 31.58
N LYS A 6 13.68 -4.58 32.56
CA LYS A 6 12.56 -3.69 32.93
C LYS A 6 12.24 -2.67 31.83
N SER A 7 13.26 -2.18 31.11
CA SER A 7 13.08 -1.28 29.96
C SER A 7 12.49 -2.00 28.75
N SER A 8 12.97 -3.21 28.46
CA SER A 8 12.41 -4.07 27.40
C SER A 8 10.95 -4.42 27.67
N TYR A 9 10.61 -4.71 28.93
CA TYR A 9 9.23 -4.98 29.35
C TYR A 9 8.31 -3.75 29.21
N LYS A 10 8.79 -2.55 29.59
CA LYS A 10 8.04 -1.29 29.36
C LYS A 10 7.85 -1.02 27.87
N ILE A 11 8.87 -1.19 27.03
CA ILE A 11 8.79 -0.99 25.58
C ILE A 11 7.83 -2.00 24.95
N TRP A 12 7.87 -3.26 25.37
CA TRP A 12 6.95 -4.32 24.91
C TRP A 12 5.51 -4.05 25.33
N LYS A 13 5.28 -3.61 26.58
CA LYS A 13 3.96 -3.24 27.10
C LYS A 13 3.40 -2.01 26.37
N ILE A 14 4.22 -0.97 26.14
CA ILE A 14 3.83 0.23 25.37
C ILE A 14 3.55 -0.11 23.90
N LYS A 15 4.32 -1.02 23.27
CA LYS A 15 4.02 -1.53 21.93
C LYS A 15 2.68 -2.26 21.87
N ARG A 16 2.33 -3.06 22.89
CA ARG A 16 1.01 -3.71 23.01
C ARG A 16 -0.15 -2.75 23.24
N PHE A 17 0.12 -1.55 23.76
CA PHE A 17 -0.87 -0.48 23.97
C PHE A 17 -0.98 0.50 22.81
N LYS A 18 -0.05 0.47 21.83
CA LYS A 18 -0.36 1.02 20.51
C LYS A 18 -1.43 0.11 19.93
N VAL A 19 -2.64 0.64 19.88
CA VAL A 19 -3.73 0.02 19.12
C VAL A 19 -3.23 -0.04 17.69
N ASP A 20 -2.85 -1.23 17.25
CA ASP A 20 -2.57 -1.51 15.85
C ASP A 20 -3.93 -1.37 15.15
N ASP A 21 -4.13 -0.27 14.43
CA ASP A 21 -5.40 -0.04 13.75
C ASP A 21 -5.43 -0.93 12.50
N LEU A 22 -6.07 -2.09 12.66
CA LEU A 22 -6.37 -2.99 11.57
C LEU A 22 -7.38 -2.33 10.64
N VAL A 23 -6.97 -2.06 9.40
CA VAL A 23 -7.82 -1.44 8.39
C VAL A 23 -8.58 -2.50 7.59
N TYR A 24 -7.91 -3.59 7.24
CA TYR A 24 -8.48 -4.63 6.38
C TYR A 24 -7.79 -5.98 6.58
N ILE A 25 -8.54 -7.08 6.41
CA ILE A 25 -8.01 -8.44 6.32
C ILE A 25 -8.43 -9.00 4.97
N THR A 26 -7.45 -9.42 4.17
CA THR A 26 -7.72 -10.05 2.86
C THR A 26 -8.26 -11.46 3.00
N LYS A 27 -8.82 -12.02 1.92
CA LYS A 27 -9.25 -13.44 1.88
C LYS A 27 -8.10 -14.42 2.16
N ARG A 28 -6.84 -13.99 1.95
CA ARG A 28 -5.62 -14.77 2.24
C ARG A 28 -5.10 -14.58 3.67
N ASN A 29 -5.90 -14.01 4.58
CA ASN A 29 -5.53 -13.68 5.96
C ASN A 29 -4.29 -12.76 6.05
N VAL A 30 -4.12 -11.87 5.08
CA VAL A 30 -3.10 -10.80 5.17
C VAL A 30 -3.73 -9.64 5.91
N GLU A 31 -3.16 -9.33 7.07
CA GLU A 31 -3.55 -8.19 7.90
C GLU A 31 -2.95 -6.91 7.31
N ILE A 32 -3.76 -5.88 7.07
CA ILE A 32 -3.32 -4.55 6.65
C ILE A 32 -3.56 -3.60 7.82
N ILE A 33 -2.46 -3.05 8.33
CA ILE A 33 -2.40 -2.31 9.58
C ILE A 33 -1.84 -0.92 9.29
N VAL A 34 -2.34 0.09 9.99
CA VAL A 34 -1.83 1.45 9.91
C VAL A 34 -1.32 1.93 11.26
N TYR A 35 -0.25 2.72 11.19
CA TYR A 35 0.37 3.35 12.35
C TYR A 35 0.39 4.86 12.16
N PRO A 36 0.25 5.67 13.22
CA PRO A 36 0.44 7.10 13.10
C PRO A 36 1.87 7.40 12.63
N GLY A 37 1.96 8.33 11.67
CA GLY A 37 3.19 8.84 11.12
C GLY A 37 3.96 9.70 12.11
N LYS A 38 5.03 10.33 11.64
CA LYS A 38 5.90 11.19 12.48
C LYS A 38 6.14 12.56 11.87
N LYS A 39 5.48 12.90 10.77
CA LYS A 39 5.70 14.19 10.09
C LYS A 39 4.98 15.30 10.86
N PRO A 40 5.71 16.33 11.36
CA PRO A 40 5.07 17.44 12.07
C PRO A 40 4.09 18.23 11.19
N GLU A 41 4.40 18.33 9.90
CA GLU A 41 3.63 19.10 8.91
C GLU A 41 2.35 18.39 8.44
N SER A 42 2.20 17.09 8.72
CA SER A 42 1.01 16.33 8.35
C SER A 42 0.43 15.63 9.59
N PRO A 43 -0.55 16.26 10.26
CA PRO A 43 -1.11 15.74 11.52
C PRO A 43 -1.81 14.38 11.37
N TYR A 44 -2.19 14.04 10.14
CA TYR A 44 -2.84 12.77 9.78
C TYR A 44 -1.93 11.88 8.92
N ASP A 45 -0.60 12.07 8.99
CA ASP A 45 0.36 11.13 8.40
C ASP A 45 0.16 9.74 9.03
N PHE A 46 0.28 8.71 8.20
CA PHE A 46 0.23 7.33 8.65
C PHE A 46 1.18 6.46 7.84
N ILE A 47 1.55 5.32 8.40
CA ILE A 47 2.41 4.32 7.79
C ILE A 47 1.58 3.07 7.57
N VAL A 48 1.44 2.66 6.31
CA VAL A 48 0.82 1.39 5.95
C VAL A 48 1.81 0.26 6.21
N ARG A 49 1.33 -0.82 6.82
CA ARG A 49 2.05 -2.07 7.00
C ARG A 49 1.14 -3.25 6.71
N PHE A 50 1.73 -4.37 6.38
CA PHE A 50 1.00 -5.61 6.19
C PHE A 50 1.73 -6.78 6.82
N LYS A 51 0.96 -7.78 7.23
CA LYS A 51 1.48 -9.01 7.85
C LYS A 51 0.76 -10.21 7.26
N GLU A 52 1.52 -11.02 6.54
CA GLU A 52 1.06 -12.31 6.05
C GLU A 52 1.09 -13.36 7.17
N PRO A 53 0.28 -14.43 7.08
CA PRO A 53 0.25 -15.49 8.08
C PRO A 53 1.65 -16.05 8.33
N LYS A 54 2.05 -16.12 9.61
CA LYS A 54 3.35 -16.65 10.07
C LYS A 54 4.59 -15.89 9.57
N LYS A 55 4.44 -14.77 8.86
CA LYS A 55 5.54 -13.91 8.43
C LYS A 55 5.65 -12.67 9.31
N ARG A 56 6.79 -11.99 9.20
CA ARG A 56 7.01 -10.69 9.86
C ARG A 56 6.24 -9.60 9.12
N GLU A 57 5.81 -8.59 9.87
CA GLU A 57 5.22 -7.38 9.32
C GLU A 57 6.21 -6.65 8.40
N ARG A 58 5.70 -6.14 7.27
CA ARG A 58 6.46 -5.44 6.23
C ARG A 58 5.76 -4.14 5.86
N THR A 59 6.53 -3.21 5.30
CA THR A 59 6.01 -1.97 4.71
C THR A 59 5.92 -2.16 3.19
N PRO A 60 4.75 -1.91 2.56
CA PRO A 60 4.64 -1.97 1.12
C PRO A 60 5.44 -0.84 0.49
N LYS A 61 6.03 -1.10 -0.68
CA LYS A 61 6.80 -0.12 -1.46
C LYS A 61 6.27 -0.09 -2.87
N HIS A 62 6.24 1.08 -3.50
CA HIS A 62 5.83 1.25 -4.90
C HIS A 62 6.54 0.26 -5.82
N VAL A 63 7.86 0.11 -5.65
CA VAL A 63 8.65 -0.84 -6.46
C VAL A 63 8.15 -2.29 -6.35
N HIS A 64 7.74 -2.76 -5.16
CA HIS A 64 7.25 -4.13 -5.01
C HIS A 64 5.90 -4.29 -5.74
N LEU A 65 5.01 -3.30 -5.63
CA LEU A 65 3.72 -3.33 -6.32
C LEU A 65 3.89 -3.30 -7.84
N ILE A 66 4.85 -2.52 -8.35
CA ILE A 66 5.09 -2.42 -9.79
C ILE A 66 5.79 -3.65 -10.37
N ILE A 67 6.74 -4.24 -9.65
CA ILE A 67 7.32 -5.54 -10.03
C ILE A 67 6.20 -6.58 -10.11
N GLU A 68 5.31 -6.61 -9.13
CA GLU A 68 4.16 -7.52 -9.12
C GLU A 68 3.23 -7.27 -10.33
N MET A 69 2.94 -6.01 -10.66
CA MET A 69 2.18 -5.67 -11.87
C MET A 69 2.89 -6.17 -13.14
N TYR A 70 4.22 -6.12 -13.24
CA TYR A 70 4.96 -6.68 -14.38
C TYR A 70 4.89 -8.21 -14.45
N VAL A 71 4.92 -8.91 -13.31
CA VAL A 71 4.71 -10.38 -13.27
C VAL A 71 3.32 -10.73 -13.81
N LYS A 72 2.28 -10.00 -13.34
CA LYS A 72 0.90 -10.18 -13.82
C LYS A 72 0.74 -9.82 -15.29
N HIS A 73 1.42 -8.77 -15.75
CA HIS A 73 1.42 -8.35 -17.15
C HIS A 73 2.11 -9.36 -18.06
N ALA A 74 3.18 -10.02 -17.61
CA ALA A 74 3.82 -11.09 -18.36
C ALA A 74 2.88 -12.30 -18.56
N TYR A 75 1.99 -12.54 -17.60
CA TYR A 75 0.98 -13.60 -17.68
C TYR A 75 -0.23 -13.22 -18.56
N ASN A 76 -0.84 -12.06 -18.31
CA ASN A 76 -1.97 -11.57 -19.11
C ASN A 76 -1.87 -10.03 -19.28
N PRO A 77 -1.28 -9.55 -20.38
CA PRO A 77 -1.09 -8.12 -20.63
C PRO A 77 -2.41 -7.35 -20.65
N SER A 78 -3.39 -7.81 -21.42
CA SER A 78 -4.69 -7.13 -21.61
C SER A 78 -5.44 -6.97 -20.29
N LEU A 79 -5.51 -8.03 -19.48
CA LEU A 79 -6.19 -7.96 -18.19
C LEU A 79 -5.44 -7.07 -17.19
N THR A 80 -4.11 -7.08 -17.21
CA THR A 80 -3.30 -6.26 -16.31
C THR A 80 -3.37 -4.76 -16.66
N LEU A 81 -3.48 -4.41 -17.94
CA LEU A 81 -3.71 -3.02 -18.35
C LEU A 81 -5.09 -2.53 -17.91
N ARG A 82 -6.12 -3.38 -17.97
CA ARG A 82 -7.45 -3.05 -17.39
C ARG A 82 -7.39 -2.87 -15.87
N LEU A 83 -6.58 -3.67 -15.16
CA LEU A 83 -6.34 -3.48 -13.72
C LEU A 83 -5.63 -2.15 -13.44
N ARG A 84 -4.62 -1.80 -14.23
CA ARG A 84 -3.96 -0.48 -14.16
C ARG A 84 -4.99 0.64 -14.34
N ASP A 85 -5.85 0.55 -15.35
CA ASP A 85 -6.84 1.59 -15.63
C ASP A 85 -7.86 1.74 -14.48
N HIS A 86 -8.26 0.62 -13.87
CA HIS A 86 -9.09 0.64 -12.66
C HIS A 86 -8.37 1.33 -11.47
N ILE A 87 -7.06 1.08 -11.28
CA ILE A 87 -6.26 1.75 -10.25
C ILE A 87 -6.14 3.26 -10.53
N LEU A 88 -5.98 3.67 -11.79
CA LEU A 88 -5.97 5.09 -12.17
C LEU A 88 -7.32 5.76 -11.92
N GLU A 89 -8.42 5.06 -12.19
CA GLU A 89 -9.77 5.55 -11.88
C GLU A 89 -10.00 5.69 -10.37
N MET A 90 -9.51 4.74 -9.59
CA MET A 90 -9.51 4.81 -8.13
C MET A 90 -8.78 6.08 -7.64
N PHE A 91 -7.63 6.45 -8.22
CA PHE A 91 -6.89 7.65 -7.81
C PHE A 91 -7.67 8.95 -7.98
N LYS A 92 -8.56 9.05 -8.97
CA LYS A 92 -9.43 10.22 -9.17
C LYS A 92 -10.41 10.42 -8.01
N HIS A 93 -10.82 9.33 -7.36
CA HIS A 93 -11.81 9.34 -6.28
C HIS A 93 -11.19 9.54 -4.89
N ILE A 94 -9.90 9.26 -4.73
CA ILE A 94 -9.20 9.39 -3.45
C ILE A 94 -9.03 10.86 -3.07
N LYS A 95 -9.45 11.20 -1.85
CA LYS A 95 -9.28 12.52 -1.21
C LYS A 95 -8.32 12.44 -0.01
N PRO A 96 -7.62 13.53 0.31
CA PRO A 96 -6.84 13.60 1.55
C PRO A 96 -7.76 13.46 2.77
N ILE A 97 -7.21 12.96 3.88
CA ILE A 97 -7.97 12.75 5.12
C ILE A 97 -7.56 13.73 6.21
N ASN A 98 -8.49 13.95 7.14
CA ASN A 98 -8.29 14.72 8.36
C ASN A 98 -8.68 13.92 9.62
N TYR A 99 -8.47 12.60 9.57
CA TYR A 99 -8.80 11.68 10.64
C TYR A 99 -7.85 10.48 10.63
N PHE A 100 -7.75 9.77 11.74
CA PHE A 100 -6.98 8.53 11.88
C PHE A 100 -7.78 7.53 12.74
N PRO A 101 -7.84 6.24 12.39
CA PRO A 101 -7.20 5.59 11.23
C PRO A 101 -7.86 5.92 9.88
N PRO A 102 -7.12 5.86 8.75
CA PRO A 102 -7.68 5.98 7.40
C PRO A 102 -8.74 4.92 7.13
N LYS A 103 -9.76 5.29 6.35
CA LYS A 103 -10.77 4.38 5.78
C LYS A 103 -10.57 4.28 4.27
N LEU A 104 -10.84 3.10 3.72
CA LEU A 104 -10.94 2.93 2.27
C LEU A 104 -12.12 3.77 1.77
N GLN A 105 -11.89 4.51 0.69
CA GLN A 105 -12.81 5.46 0.05
C GLN A 105 -13.40 4.89 -1.24
N TYR A 106 -12.68 4.01 -1.94
CA TYR A 106 -13.06 3.50 -3.25
C TYR A 106 -13.15 1.97 -3.32
N PHE A 107 -12.18 1.25 -2.77
CA PHE A 107 -12.14 -0.21 -2.85
C PHE A 107 -13.40 -0.86 -2.31
N LYS A 108 -13.88 -1.86 -3.05
CA LYS A 108 -14.89 -2.81 -2.62
C LYS A 108 -14.47 -4.22 -3.03
N PRO A 109 -14.83 -5.27 -2.28
CA PRO A 109 -14.46 -6.65 -2.62
C PRO A 109 -14.84 -7.07 -4.05
N GLU A 110 -15.93 -6.52 -4.60
CA GLU A 110 -16.40 -6.82 -5.96
C GLU A 110 -15.43 -6.31 -7.04
N HIS A 111 -14.62 -5.29 -6.74
CA HIS A 111 -13.62 -4.76 -7.67
C HIS A 111 -12.52 -5.78 -7.99
N VAL A 112 -12.37 -6.83 -7.19
CA VAL A 112 -11.38 -7.90 -7.41
C VAL A 112 -11.85 -8.88 -8.48
N GLU A 113 -13.17 -9.13 -8.58
CA GLU A 113 -13.72 -10.22 -9.41
C GLU A 113 -13.34 -10.15 -10.89
N PRO A 114 -13.34 -8.98 -11.57
CA PRO A 114 -12.93 -8.89 -12.97
C PRO A 114 -11.49 -9.32 -13.22
N PHE A 115 -10.63 -9.26 -12.20
CA PHE A 115 -9.18 -9.43 -12.31
C PHE A 115 -8.65 -10.67 -11.60
N LYS A 116 -9.52 -11.48 -11.00
CA LYS A 116 -9.13 -12.66 -10.19
C LYS A 116 -8.24 -13.66 -10.92
N GLU A 117 -8.28 -13.69 -12.24
CA GLU A 117 -7.39 -14.56 -13.03
C GLU A 117 -5.90 -14.20 -12.81
N LEU A 118 -5.59 -12.93 -12.55
CA LEU A 118 -4.24 -12.47 -12.27
C LEU A 118 -3.69 -12.96 -10.92
N ASP A 119 -4.53 -13.55 -10.06
CA ASP A 119 -4.09 -14.16 -8.78
C ASP A 119 -3.40 -15.51 -8.95
N ARG A 120 -3.39 -16.06 -10.17
CA ARG A 120 -2.66 -17.29 -10.51
C ARG A 120 -1.14 -17.11 -10.53
N VAL A 121 -0.66 -15.87 -10.61
CA VAL A 121 0.77 -15.54 -10.69
C VAL A 121 1.16 -14.42 -9.73
N GLY A 122 2.43 -14.41 -9.33
CA GLY A 122 3.01 -13.40 -8.46
C GLY A 122 2.76 -13.64 -6.97
N GLU A 123 3.37 -12.81 -6.12
CA GLU A 123 3.31 -12.96 -4.65
C GLU A 123 2.04 -12.31 -4.08
N PHE A 124 1.60 -11.19 -4.65
CA PHE A 124 0.47 -10.44 -4.12
C PHE A 124 -0.81 -10.69 -4.92
N SER A 125 -1.90 -10.92 -4.18
CA SER A 125 -3.23 -10.95 -4.78
C SER A 125 -3.63 -9.57 -5.31
N VAL A 126 -4.52 -9.52 -6.30
CA VAL A 126 -5.17 -8.30 -6.77
C VAL A 126 -5.85 -7.56 -5.61
N GLU A 127 -6.53 -8.28 -4.72
CA GLU A 127 -7.15 -7.70 -3.52
C GLU A 127 -6.15 -6.88 -2.71
N PHE A 128 -5.00 -7.49 -2.39
CA PHE A 128 -3.91 -6.81 -1.70
C PHE A 128 -3.40 -5.58 -2.47
N ILE A 129 -3.17 -5.71 -3.79
CA ILE A 129 -2.68 -4.60 -4.62
C ILE A 129 -3.66 -3.43 -4.55
N LEU A 130 -4.97 -3.66 -4.73
CA LEU A 130 -5.97 -2.60 -4.71
C LEU A 130 -6.02 -1.89 -3.35
N VAL A 131 -6.15 -2.63 -2.25
CA VAL A 131 -6.26 -2.06 -0.90
C VAL A 131 -4.99 -1.27 -0.52
N VAL A 132 -3.81 -1.84 -0.75
CA VAL A 132 -2.56 -1.20 -0.38
C VAL A 132 -2.28 0.03 -1.25
N THR A 133 -2.55 -0.05 -2.55
CA THR A 133 -2.35 1.07 -3.48
C THR A 133 -3.28 2.24 -3.13
N GLU A 134 -4.51 1.95 -2.72
CA GLU A 134 -5.44 2.97 -2.23
C GLU A 134 -4.90 3.66 -0.98
N LEU A 135 -4.47 2.90 0.03
CA LEU A 135 -3.93 3.47 1.26
C LEU A 135 -2.66 4.28 1.01
N MET A 136 -1.79 3.85 0.09
CA MET A 136 -0.60 4.60 -0.30
C MET A 136 -0.97 5.92 -1.00
N ALA A 137 -2.00 5.93 -1.83
CA ALA A 137 -2.48 7.15 -2.46
C ALA A 137 -3.18 8.10 -1.46
N ILE A 138 -3.97 7.58 -0.51
CA ILE A 138 -4.53 8.39 0.59
C ILE A 138 -3.39 9.03 1.39
N GLN A 139 -2.37 8.24 1.75
CA GLN A 139 -1.20 8.71 2.48
C GLN A 139 -0.48 9.81 1.69
N GLU A 140 -0.27 9.61 0.39
CA GLU A 140 0.42 10.58 -0.46
C GLU A 140 -0.34 11.90 -0.53
N LYS A 141 -1.64 11.89 -0.88
CA LYS A 141 -2.44 13.12 -1.00
C LYS A 141 -2.58 13.86 0.33
N THR A 142 -2.66 13.13 1.44
CA THR A 142 -2.76 13.72 2.79
C THR A 142 -1.48 14.41 3.23
N ASN A 143 -0.33 13.84 2.87
CA ASN A 143 0.97 14.42 3.20
C ASN A 143 1.44 15.47 2.20
N TYR A 144 1.06 15.31 0.93
CA TYR A 144 1.55 16.06 -0.19
C TYR A 144 0.37 16.31 -1.14
N PRO A 145 -0.37 17.42 -0.99
CA PRO A 145 -1.51 17.72 -1.86
C PRO A 145 -1.16 17.80 -3.36
N GLN A 146 0.09 18.17 -3.66
CA GLN A 146 0.65 18.19 -5.02
C GLN A 146 1.44 16.91 -5.38
N GLY A 147 1.40 15.90 -4.50
CA GLY A 147 2.08 14.61 -4.69
C GLY A 147 1.32 13.73 -5.67
N SER A 148 2.04 13.18 -6.65
CA SER A 148 1.49 12.33 -7.71
C SER A 148 2.42 11.16 -8.06
N LEU A 149 3.36 10.79 -7.17
CA LEU A 149 4.28 9.69 -7.41
C LEU A 149 3.52 8.38 -7.63
N THR A 150 2.59 8.04 -6.73
CA THR A 150 1.83 6.78 -6.84
C THR A 150 1.09 6.72 -8.17
N GLU A 151 0.29 7.74 -8.47
CA GLU A 151 -0.44 7.85 -9.73
C GLU A 151 0.48 7.80 -10.95
N SER A 152 1.51 8.62 -10.98
CA SER A 152 2.39 8.75 -12.13
C SER A 152 3.23 7.50 -12.40
N VAL A 153 3.43 6.62 -11.41
CA VAL A 153 4.08 5.32 -11.59
C VAL A 153 3.14 4.35 -12.29
N TYR A 154 1.84 4.34 -11.95
CA TYR A 154 0.84 3.53 -12.66
C TYR A 154 0.51 4.09 -14.05
N SER A 155 0.49 5.41 -14.24
CA SER A 155 0.26 6.03 -15.56
C SER A 155 1.37 5.68 -16.56
N ASP A 156 2.61 5.55 -16.07
CA ASP A 156 3.75 5.16 -16.91
C ASP A 156 3.78 3.64 -17.20
N PHE A 157 3.07 2.81 -16.41
CA PHE A 157 3.04 1.36 -16.56
C PHE A 157 2.38 0.93 -17.89
N GLY A 158 3.10 0.14 -18.67
CA GLY A 158 2.64 -0.32 -19.99
C GLY A 158 2.71 0.74 -21.09
N VAL A 159 3.24 1.94 -20.78
CA VAL A 159 3.45 3.04 -21.74
C VAL A 159 4.93 3.32 -21.91
N LYS A 160 5.67 3.46 -20.80
CA LYS A 160 7.11 3.69 -20.80
C LYS A 160 7.90 2.39 -20.67
N ASP A 161 9.20 2.50 -20.97
CA ASP A 161 10.17 1.44 -20.72
C ASP A 161 10.14 0.96 -19.26
N ARG A 162 10.26 -0.35 -19.06
CA ARG A 162 10.08 -1.00 -17.76
C ARG A 162 11.11 -0.54 -16.73
N PHE A 163 12.36 -0.35 -17.13
CA PHE A 163 13.41 0.09 -16.21
C PHE A 163 13.17 1.54 -15.76
N SER A 164 12.67 2.38 -16.67
CA SER A 164 12.28 3.76 -16.33
C SER A 164 11.16 3.80 -15.29
N VAL A 165 10.13 2.97 -15.42
CA VAL A 165 9.03 2.88 -14.44
C VAL A 165 9.53 2.33 -13.09
N ILE A 166 10.36 1.29 -13.11
CA ILE A 166 10.95 0.71 -11.89
C ILE A 166 11.84 1.74 -11.17
N GLN A 167 12.68 2.46 -11.90
CA GLN A 167 13.53 3.52 -11.35
C GLN A 167 12.67 4.62 -10.71
N LYS A 168 11.58 5.02 -11.36
CA LYS A 168 10.62 5.97 -10.78
C LYS A 168 9.98 5.45 -9.49
N ALA A 169 9.59 4.17 -9.46
CA ALA A 169 9.01 3.53 -8.28
C ALA A 169 10.02 3.34 -7.11
N LEU A 170 11.32 3.44 -7.38
CA LEU A 170 12.37 3.46 -6.35
C LEU A 170 12.56 4.85 -5.72
N LEU A 171 12.13 5.92 -6.41
CA LEU A 171 12.26 7.27 -5.89
C LEU A 171 11.44 7.39 -4.61
N LYS A 172 12.14 7.47 -3.48
CA LYS A 172 11.61 8.13 -2.30
C LYS A 172 11.80 9.60 -2.58
N ARG A 173 10.73 10.38 -2.63
CA ARG A 173 10.90 11.84 -2.71
C ARG A 173 11.78 12.24 -1.53
N LEU A 174 12.98 12.73 -1.84
CA LEU A 174 13.88 13.30 -0.85
C LEU A 174 13.10 14.41 -0.14
N ARG A 175 13.14 14.37 1.19
CA ARG A 175 12.52 15.37 2.06
C ARG A 175 12.97 16.77 1.68
#